data_AF-A0A3D3LDC1-F1
#
_entry.id   AF-A0A3D3LDC1-F1
#
_cell.length_a   1.000
_cell.length_b   1.000
_cell.length_c   1.000
_cell.angle_alpha   90.00
_cell.angle_beta   90.00
_cell.angle_gamma   90.00
#
_symmetry.space_group_name_H-M   'P 1'
#
loop_
_entity.id
_entity.type
_entity.pdbx_description
1 polymer ?
#
loop_
_entity_poly.entity_id
_entity_poly.type
_entity_poly.pdbx_seq_one_letter_code
_entity_poly.pdbx_strand_id
1 'polypeptide(L)'
;MKTLSSLSVLAALLGASSTASAAQPKPAQPGGKLPGNPAIALVKVADDLVDPVSVAAPDDGTGRVFIIERPGVIQVLKDGVKQRRPFLDIKDKTISSFLELGMYSMAFHPKFKDNG
;
A
#
# COMPACT_ATOMS: atom_id res chain seq x y z
N MET A 1 0.76 -67.80 48.86
CA MET A 1 0.98 -68.15 47.44
C MET A 1 1.93 -67.11 46.87
N LYS A 2 3.08 -67.54 46.35
CA LYS A 2 4.18 -66.66 45.88
C LYS A 2 3.91 -66.25 44.43
N THR A 3 4.00 -64.96 44.10
CA THR A 3 4.12 -64.49 42.72
C THR A 3 5.35 -63.60 42.58
N LEU A 4 6.23 -63.99 41.65
CA LEU A 4 7.39 -63.24 41.15
C LEU A 4 6.94 -62.33 40.01
N SER A 5 7.44 -61.09 39.93
CA SER A 5 7.36 -60.23 38.73
C SER A 5 8.52 -59.24 38.79
N SER A 6 9.69 -59.61 38.26
CA SER A 6 10.22 -59.22 36.92
C SER A 6 10.64 -57.76 36.80
N LEU A 7 11.97 -57.56 36.86
CA LEU A 7 12.71 -56.35 36.51
C LEU A 7 12.48 -55.95 35.03
N SER A 8 12.35 -54.66 34.76
CA SER A 8 12.69 -54.08 33.45
C SER A 8 13.25 -52.68 33.66
N VAL A 9 14.56 -52.56 33.46
CA VAL A 9 15.30 -51.30 33.40
C VAL A 9 15.19 -50.81 31.95
N LEU A 10 14.56 -49.66 31.72
CA LEU A 10 14.51 -49.02 30.40
C LEU A 10 15.54 -47.90 30.34
N ALA A 11 16.54 -48.07 29.47
CA ALA A 11 17.65 -47.15 29.26
C ALA A 11 17.22 -45.90 28.45
N ALA A 12 17.81 -44.75 28.83
CA ALA A 12 17.59 -43.44 28.23
C ALA A 12 18.30 -43.27 26.87
N LEU A 13 17.66 -42.55 25.95
CA LEU A 13 18.30 -41.86 24.83
C LEU A 13 17.54 -40.55 24.54
N LEU A 14 17.99 -39.44 25.14
CA LEU A 14 17.58 -38.10 24.69
C LEU A 14 18.51 -37.68 23.55
N GLY A 15 18.03 -37.80 22.31
CA GLY A 15 18.69 -37.23 21.14
C GLY A 15 18.51 -35.71 21.10
N ALA A 16 19.61 -34.96 21.09
CA ALA A 16 19.58 -33.51 20.91
C ALA A 16 19.42 -33.17 19.43
N SER A 17 18.21 -32.76 19.02
CA SER A 17 17.96 -32.21 17.69
C SER A 17 18.41 -30.74 17.66
N SER A 18 19.56 -30.46 17.06
CA SER A 18 19.99 -29.09 16.74
C SER A 18 19.19 -28.57 15.55
N THR A 19 18.14 -27.80 15.81
CA THR A 19 17.49 -27.01 14.77
C THR A 19 18.36 -25.80 14.47
N ALA A 20 19.07 -25.82 13.34
CA ALA A 20 19.70 -24.61 12.82
C ALA A 20 18.60 -23.63 12.42
N SER A 21 18.40 -22.58 13.24
CA SER A 21 17.45 -21.51 12.94
C SER A 21 17.98 -20.71 11.75
N ALA A 22 17.34 -20.86 10.58
CA ALA A 22 17.62 -20.02 9.42
C ALA A 22 17.24 -18.57 9.73
N ALA A 23 18.19 -17.65 9.55
CA ALA A 23 17.97 -16.22 9.77
C ALA A 23 16.79 -15.75 8.91
N GLN A 24 15.78 -15.14 9.56
CA GLN A 24 14.64 -14.57 8.86
C GLN A 24 15.11 -13.40 7.98
N PRO A 25 14.62 -13.29 6.73
CA PRO A 25 14.95 -12.14 5.90
C PRO A 25 14.45 -10.86 6.57
N LYS A 26 15.39 -9.95 6.89
CA LYS A 26 15.05 -8.66 7.47
C LYS A 26 14.30 -7.83 6.41
N PRO A 27 13.10 -7.30 6.70
CA PRO A 27 12.42 -6.39 5.79
C PRO A 27 13.35 -5.24 5.40
N ALA A 28 13.34 -4.86 4.12
CA ALA A 28 14.11 -3.70 3.66
C ALA A 28 13.67 -2.47 4.48
N GLN A 29 14.64 -1.83 5.13
CA GLN A 29 14.44 -0.55 5.79
C GLN A 29 15.07 0.51 4.89
N PRO A 30 14.40 1.63 4.61
CA PRO A 30 15.06 2.78 4.01
C PRO A 30 16.31 3.11 4.83
N GLY A 31 17.48 3.07 4.20
CA GLY A 31 18.75 3.32 4.87
C GLY A 31 19.09 4.82 4.93
N GLY A 32 19.94 5.18 5.90
CA GLY A 32 20.56 6.51 5.99
C GLY A 32 19.78 7.55 6.79
N LYS A 33 20.45 8.67 7.08
CA LYS A 33 19.80 9.91 7.51
C LYS A 33 19.79 10.85 6.31
N LEU A 34 18.67 11.52 6.05
CA LEU A 34 18.67 12.63 5.10
C LEU A 34 19.65 13.70 5.62
N PRO A 35 20.58 14.18 4.79
CA PRO A 35 21.50 15.22 5.20
C PRO A 35 20.72 16.51 5.56
N GLY A 36 21.18 17.22 6.58
CA GLY A 36 20.74 18.59 6.87
C GLY A 36 19.40 18.76 7.58
N ASN A 37 18.74 17.69 8.02
CA ASN A 37 17.42 17.73 8.70
C ASN A 37 16.45 18.71 8.01
N PRO A 38 16.04 18.42 6.75
CA PRO A 38 15.31 19.37 5.94
C PRO A 38 14.04 19.83 6.65
N ALA A 39 13.80 21.15 6.66
CA ALA A 39 12.54 21.69 7.15
C ALA A 39 11.42 21.31 6.18
N ILE A 40 10.49 20.49 6.64
CA ILE A 40 9.34 20.05 5.87
C ILE A 40 8.13 20.84 6.33
N ALA A 41 7.39 21.40 5.37
CA ALA A 41 6.10 22.02 5.60
C ALA A 41 5.05 21.33 4.74
N LEU A 42 3.86 21.13 5.30
CA LEU A 42 2.71 20.68 4.55
C LEU A 42 1.98 21.90 3.99
N VAL A 43 1.76 21.91 2.69
CA VAL A 43 0.96 22.93 2.00
C VAL A 43 -0.34 22.29 1.55
N LYS A 44 -1.47 22.85 1.99
CA LYS A 44 -2.79 22.40 1.52
C LYS A 44 -2.98 22.84 0.08
N VAL A 45 -3.11 21.87 -0.84
CA VAL A 45 -3.32 22.11 -2.28
C VAL A 45 -4.75 21.81 -2.74
N ALA A 46 -5.51 21.08 -1.94
CA ALA A 46 -6.90 20.73 -2.20
C ALA A 46 -7.65 20.46 -0.89
N ASP A 47 -8.94 20.67 -0.91
CA ASP A 47 -9.92 20.29 0.12
C ASP A 47 -11.21 19.81 -0.56
N ASP A 48 -12.24 19.50 0.24
CA ASP A 48 -13.53 18.98 -0.21
C ASP A 48 -13.37 17.80 -1.19
N LEU A 49 -12.52 16.85 -0.79
CA LEU A 49 -12.31 15.58 -1.47
C LEU A 49 -13.10 14.48 -0.76
N VAL A 50 -13.59 13.52 -1.52
CA VAL A 50 -14.34 12.37 -0.99
C VAL A 50 -13.48 11.13 -1.06
N ASP A 51 -12.91 10.74 0.08
CA ASP A 51 -12.14 9.50 0.22
C ASP A 51 -11.04 9.32 -0.86
N PRO A 52 -10.05 10.25 -0.89
CA PRO A 52 -8.97 10.21 -1.86
C PRO A 52 -8.01 9.05 -1.56
N VAL A 53 -7.73 8.20 -2.55
CA VAL A 53 -6.94 6.97 -2.38
C VAL A 53 -5.65 6.93 -3.18
N SER A 54 -5.52 7.76 -4.22
CA SER A 54 -4.31 7.81 -5.06
C SER A 54 -4.22 9.14 -5.82
N VAL A 55 -3.05 9.41 -6.40
CA VAL A 55 -2.83 10.50 -7.36
C VAL A 55 -2.07 9.99 -8.59
N ALA A 56 -2.36 10.58 -9.76
CA ALA A 56 -1.63 10.33 -11.00
C ALA A 56 -1.34 11.66 -11.72
N ALA A 57 -0.25 11.73 -12.47
CA ALA A 57 0.09 12.88 -13.29
C ALA A 57 0.63 12.40 -14.64
N PRO A 58 0.10 12.88 -15.78
CA PRO A 58 0.62 12.53 -17.10
C PRO A 58 1.90 13.32 -17.39
N ASP A 59 2.80 12.72 -18.16
CA ASP A 59 3.99 13.39 -18.70
C ASP A 59 3.63 14.16 -20.00
N ASP A 60 2.68 15.09 -19.89
CA ASP A 60 2.15 15.86 -21.03
C ASP A 60 2.53 17.35 -21.00
N GLY A 61 3.29 17.76 -20.00
CA GLY A 61 3.72 19.15 -19.78
C GLY A 61 2.64 20.08 -19.22
N THR A 62 1.46 19.57 -18.85
CA THR A 62 0.35 20.41 -18.37
C THR A 62 0.41 20.76 -16.89
N GLY A 63 1.26 20.06 -16.11
CA GLY A 63 1.35 20.23 -14.66
C GLY A 63 0.09 19.80 -13.89
N ARG A 64 -0.79 19.02 -14.53
CA ARG A 64 -2.03 18.53 -13.90
C ARG A 64 -1.74 17.36 -12.97
N VAL A 65 -2.39 17.37 -11.81
CA VAL A 65 -2.45 16.22 -10.89
C VAL A 65 -3.89 15.74 -10.82
N PHE A 66 -4.10 14.45 -10.99
CA PHE A 66 -5.40 13.80 -10.97
C PHE A 66 -5.54 13.06 -9.66
N ILE A 67 -6.53 13.42 -8.85
CA ILE A 67 -6.81 12.80 -7.55
C ILE A 67 -7.90 11.77 -7.73
N ILE A 68 -7.61 10.52 -7.33
CA ILE A 68 -8.54 9.39 -7.39
C ILE A 68 -9.36 9.37 -6.12
N GLU A 69 -10.67 9.57 -6.24
CA GLU A 69 -11.65 9.42 -5.16
C GLU A 69 -12.30 8.03 -5.25
N ARG A 70 -12.27 7.28 -4.14
CA ARG A 70 -12.75 5.88 -4.10
C ARG A 70 -14.17 5.65 -4.61
N PRO A 71 -15.13 6.59 -4.46
CA PRO A 71 -16.46 6.46 -5.05
C PRO A 71 -16.52 6.39 -6.58
N GLY A 72 -15.41 6.63 -7.30
CA GLY A 72 -15.37 6.59 -8.77
C GLY A 72 -15.35 7.98 -9.41
N VAL A 73 -14.72 8.96 -8.75
CA VAL A 73 -14.53 10.31 -9.31
C VAL A 73 -13.04 10.62 -9.41
N ILE A 74 -12.64 11.29 -10.47
CA ILE A 74 -11.28 11.81 -10.64
C ILE A 74 -11.33 13.33 -10.63
N GLN A 75 -10.80 13.94 -9.58
CA GLN A 75 -10.64 15.40 -9.49
C GLN A 75 -9.36 15.84 -10.22
N VAL A 76 -9.33 17.08 -10.71
CA VAL A 76 -8.15 17.65 -11.36
C VAL A 76 -7.64 18.83 -10.53
N LEU A 77 -6.36 18.81 -10.22
CA LEU A 77 -5.60 19.97 -9.79
C LEU A 77 -4.78 20.49 -10.98
N LYS A 78 -4.80 21.81 -11.16
CA LYS A 78 -3.93 22.49 -12.12
C LYS A 78 -3.44 23.77 -11.48
N ASP A 79 -2.14 24.00 -11.51
CA ASP A 79 -1.50 25.20 -10.95
C ASP A 79 -1.88 25.44 -9.46
N GLY A 80 -2.00 24.36 -8.69
CA GLY A 80 -2.40 24.40 -7.27
C GLY A 80 -3.88 24.64 -7.00
N VAL A 81 -4.73 24.67 -8.05
CA VAL A 81 -6.16 24.95 -7.93
C VAL A 81 -7.00 23.75 -8.36
N LYS A 82 -7.94 23.33 -7.50
CA LYS A 82 -8.92 22.27 -7.81
C LYS A 82 -9.89 22.77 -8.87
N GLN A 83 -9.99 22.05 -9.97
CA GLN A 83 -10.88 22.38 -11.07
C GLN A 83 -12.33 22.04 -10.69
N ARG A 84 -13.27 22.88 -11.15
CA ARG A 84 -14.70 22.70 -10.85
C ARG A 84 -15.28 21.42 -11.45
N ARG A 85 -14.80 21.02 -12.63
CA ARG A 85 -15.27 19.82 -13.35
C ARG A 85 -14.28 18.67 -13.12
N PRO A 86 -14.74 17.49 -12.67
CA PRO A 86 -13.89 16.31 -12.58
C PRO A 86 -13.46 15.86 -13.98
N PHE A 87 -12.33 15.16 -14.06
CA PHE A 87 -11.86 14.52 -15.28
C PHE A 87 -12.76 13.35 -15.66
N LEU A 88 -13.13 12.54 -14.67
CA LEU A 88 -13.98 11.36 -14.84
C LEU A 88 -14.97 11.29 -13.67
N ASP A 89 -16.21 10.94 -13.99
CA ASP A 89 -17.22 10.56 -13.01
C ASP A 89 -17.88 9.26 -13.51
N ILE A 90 -17.63 8.17 -12.79
CA ILE A 90 -18.18 6.83 -13.04
C ILE A 90 -18.80 6.26 -11.75
N LYS A 91 -19.33 7.12 -10.89
CA LYS A 91 -20.02 6.69 -9.65
C LYS A 91 -21.15 5.70 -9.92
N ASP A 92 -21.83 5.84 -11.05
CA ASP A 92 -22.90 4.93 -11.50
C ASP A 92 -22.40 3.51 -11.83
N LYS A 93 -21.08 3.35 -12.05
CA LYS A 93 -20.41 2.09 -12.37
C LYS A 93 -19.56 1.56 -11.22
N THR A 94 -19.55 2.24 -10.09
CA THR A 94 -18.68 1.94 -8.97
C THR A 94 -19.50 1.66 -7.71
N ILE A 95 -19.00 0.80 -6.84
CA ILE A 95 -19.56 0.55 -5.51
C ILE A 95 -18.46 0.86 -4.49
N SER A 96 -18.75 1.69 -3.49
CA SER A 96 -17.79 2.06 -2.43
C SER A 96 -18.36 1.96 -1.02
N SER A 97 -19.41 1.18 -0.84
CA SER A 97 -20.15 1.08 0.44
C SER A 97 -19.46 0.24 1.51
N PHE A 98 -18.36 -0.46 1.19
CA PHE A 98 -17.70 -1.36 2.14
C PHE A 98 -16.21 -1.51 1.89
N LEU A 99 -15.42 -1.61 2.97
CA LEU A 99 -13.98 -1.93 3.01
C LEU A 99 -13.20 -1.40 1.81
N GLU A 100 -12.73 -2.33 0.97
CA GLU A 100 -11.87 -2.09 -0.17
C GLU A 100 -12.62 -2.08 -1.52
N LEU A 101 -13.93 -1.82 -1.50
CA LEU A 101 -14.70 -1.63 -2.73
C LEU A 101 -14.56 -0.18 -3.22
N GLY A 102 -14.29 -0.02 -4.50
CA GLY A 102 -14.24 1.28 -5.17
C GLY A 102 -13.17 1.37 -6.24
N MET A 103 -12.93 2.59 -6.72
CA MET A 103 -11.82 2.92 -7.61
C MET A 103 -10.55 3.20 -6.79
N TYR A 104 -9.45 2.50 -7.09
CA TYR A 104 -8.20 2.64 -6.32
C TYR A 104 -7.10 3.39 -7.04
N SER A 105 -7.03 3.22 -8.36
CA SER A 105 -5.89 3.68 -9.12
C SER A 105 -6.28 3.98 -10.56
N MET A 106 -5.45 4.76 -11.22
CA MET A 106 -5.40 4.90 -12.66
C MET A 106 -3.93 5.00 -13.07
N ALA A 107 -3.65 4.74 -14.34
CA ALA A 107 -2.37 5.06 -14.95
C ALA A 107 -2.62 5.76 -16.28
N PHE A 108 -1.85 6.82 -16.55
CA PHE A 108 -1.81 7.42 -17.86
C PHE A 108 -0.90 6.60 -18.77
N HIS A 109 -1.29 6.47 -20.03
CA HIS A 109 -0.40 5.90 -21.03
C HIS A 109 0.85 6.79 -21.17
N PRO A 110 2.06 6.26 -21.42
CA PRO A 110 3.27 7.09 -21.55
C PRO A 110 3.19 8.14 -22.67
N LYS A 111 2.34 7.90 -23.67
CA LYS A 111 2.02 8.84 -24.76
C LYS A 111 0.66 9.52 -24.58
N PHE A 112 0.16 9.68 -23.36
CA PHE A 112 -1.17 10.26 -23.05
C PHE A 112 -1.43 11.58 -23.79
N LYS A 113 -0.39 12.39 -23.99
CA LYS A 113 -0.48 13.61 -24.79
C LYS A 113 -0.97 13.37 -26.22
N ASP A 114 -0.58 12.24 -26.81
CA ASP A 114 -0.87 11.85 -28.19
C ASP A 114 -2.08 10.90 -28.29
N ASN A 115 -2.36 10.11 -27.24
CA ASN A 115 -3.38 9.06 -27.28
C ASN A 115 -4.45 9.05 -26.18
N GLY A 116 -4.40 10.01 -25.25
CA GLY A 116 -5.37 10.19 -24.16
C GLY A 116 -5.21 9.18 -23.04
#